data_AF-A0AA97IHU1-F1
#
_entry.id   AF-A0AA97IHU1-F1
#
_cell.length_a   1.000
_cell.length_b   1.000
_cell.length_c   1.000
_cell.angle_alpha   90.00
_cell.angle_beta   90.00
_cell.angle_gamma   90.00
#
_symmetry.space_group_name_H-M   'P 1'
#
loop_
_entity.id
_entity.type
_entity.pdbx_description
1 polymer ?
#
loop_
_entity_poly.entity_id
_entity_poly.type
_entity_poly.pdbx_seq_one_letter_code
_entity_poly.pdbx_strand_id
1 'polypeptide(L)'
;MHKLTAKRQVTIPQSICQKLGLKPGDFIQAFERDGVAHLVKMNSDDLSGIIKLSADPHLPLTLENTKKVIKDKAARKFRDKQ
;
A
#
# COMPACT_ATOMS: atom_id res chain seq x y z
N MET A 1 -10.84 -18.56 -15.91
CA MET A 1 -9.55 -18.08 -16.45
C MET A 1 -9.81 -16.74 -17.14
N HIS A 2 -9.12 -15.66 -16.76
CA HIS A 2 -9.32 -14.34 -17.35
C HIS A 2 -8.25 -14.06 -18.40
N LYS A 3 -8.66 -13.45 -19.52
CA LYS A 3 -7.76 -13.08 -20.61
C LYS A 3 -7.17 -11.69 -20.36
N LEU A 4 -5.87 -11.54 -20.58
CA LEU A 4 -5.21 -10.25 -20.62
C LEU A 4 -5.53 -9.56 -21.95
N THR A 5 -6.10 -8.35 -21.90
CA THR A 5 -6.41 -7.59 -23.11
C THR A 5 -5.17 -6.87 -23.66
N ALA A 6 -5.27 -6.34 -24.88
CA ALA A 6 -4.19 -5.56 -25.50
C ALA A 6 -3.78 -4.32 -24.68
N LYS A 7 -4.69 -3.78 -23.86
CA LYS A 7 -4.43 -2.66 -22.94
C LYS A 7 -3.87 -3.10 -21.59
N ARG A 8 -3.45 -4.36 -21.46
CA ARG A 8 -2.95 -4.96 -20.21
C ARG A 8 -4.00 -4.93 -19.08
N GLN A 9 -5.28 -5.01 -19.42
CA GLN A 9 -6.36 -5.08 -18.46
C GLN A 9 -6.76 -6.53 -18.24
N VAL A 10 -7.04 -6.89 -16.99
CA VAL A 10 -7.60 -8.18 -16.60
C VAL A 10 -8.83 -7.94 -15.72
N THR A 11 -9.88 -8.71 -15.94
CA THR A 11 -11.06 -8.66 -15.07
C THR A 11 -10.77 -9.42 -13.78
N ILE A 12 -10.96 -8.75 -12.64
CA ILE A 12 -10.93 -9.40 -11.34
C ILE A 12 -12.35 -9.95 -11.06
N PRO A 13 -12.50 -11.25 -10.76
CA PRO A 13 -13.79 -11.82 -10.39
C PRO A 13 -14.49 -11.04 -9.27
N GLN A 14 -15.81 -10.90 -9.37
CA GLN A 14 -16.63 -10.21 -8.36
C GLN A 14 -16.43 -10.80 -6.95
N SER A 15 -16.30 -12.12 -6.84
CA SER A 15 -16.05 -12.79 -5.56
C SER A 15 -14.73 -12.38 -4.90
N ILE A 16 -13.69 -12.09 -5.69
CA ILE A 16 -12.41 -11.59 -5.19
C ILE A 16 -12.57 -10.12 -4.76
N CYS A 17 -13.25 -9.30 -5.57
CA CYS A 17 -13.52 -7.91 -5.21
C CYS A 17 -14.27 -7.79 -3.87
N GLN A 18 -15.28 -8.64 -3.64
CA GLN A 18 -16.03 -8.67 -2.38
C GLN A 18 -15.14 -9.04 -1.18
N LYS A 19 -14.30 -10.07 -1.31
CA LYS A 19 -13.39 -10.51 -0.24
C LYS A 19 -12.32 -9.47 0.08
N LEU A 20 -11.83 -8.75 -0.93
CA LEU A 20 -10.82 -7.70 -0.77
C LEU A 20 -11.43 -6.32 -0.48
N GLY A 21 -12.77 -6.21 -0.43
CA GLY A 21 -13.48 -4.95 -0.24
C GLY A 21 -13.20 -3.92 -1.35
N LEU A 22 -12.89 -4.37 -2.57
CA LEU A 22 -12.62 -3.52 -3.73
C LEU A 22 -13.92 -3.01 -4.35
N LYS A 23 -13.99 -1.70 -4.59
CA LYS A 23 -15.08 -1.03 -5.31
C LYS A 23 -14.55 -0.40 -6.59
N PRO A 24 -15.39 -0.25 -7.64
CA PRO A 24 -15.02 0.55 -8.80
C PRO A 24 -14.59 1.96 -8.39
N GLY A 25 -13.41 2.40 -8.85
CA GLY A 25 -12.81 3.68 -8.47
C GLY A 25 -11.78 3.61 -7.34
N ASP A 26 -11.66 2.48 -6.64
CA ASP A 26 -10.60 2.29 -5.64
C ASP A 26 -9.21 2.30 -6.28
N PHE A 27 -8.25 2.88 -5.56
CA PHE A 27 -6.84 2.79 -5.91
C PHE A 27 -6.25 1.45 -5.48
N ILE A 28 -5.44 0.87 -6.35
CA ILE A 28 -4.77 -0.41 -6.15
C ILE A 28 -3.32 -0.30 -6.58
N GLN A 29 -2.43 -0.85 -5.77
CA GLN A 29 -1.03 -1.03 -6.12
C GLN A 29 -0.84 -2.44 -6.69
N ALA A 30 -0.28 -2.51 -7.90
CA ALA A 30 0.11 -3.75 -8.55
C ALA A 30 1.64 -3.86 -8.54
N PHE A 31 2.16 -5.00 -8.10
CA PHE A 31 3.59 -5.30 -8.15
C PHE A 31 3.81 -6.79 -8.38
N GLU A 32 4.99 -7.13 -8.90
CA GLU A 32 5.41 -8.50 -9.10
C GLU A 32 6.27 -8.96 -7.92
N ARG A 33 6.06 -10.21 -7.51
CA ARG A 33 6.92 -10.92 -6.57
C ARG A 33 6.84 -12.41 -6.86
N ASP A 34 7.98 -13.08 -6.98
CA ASP A 34 8.10 -14.53 -7.17
C ASP A 34 7.30 -15.06 -8.39
N GLY A 35 7.21 -14.27 -9.46
CA GLY A 35 6.45 -14.58 -10.67
C GLY A 35 4.95 -14.34 -10.55
N VAL A 36 4.48 -13.78 -9.43
CA VAL A 36 3.06 -13.55 -9.13
C VAL A 36 2.76 -12.07 -9.08
N ALA A 37 1.71 -11.66 -9.80
CA ALA A 37 1.18 -10.30 -9.70
C ALA A 37 0.33 -10.17 -8.43
N HIS A 38 0.76 -9.32 -7.50
CA HIS A 38 0.04 -8.99 -6.29
C HIS A 38 -0.75 -7.70 -6.47
N LEU A 39 -2.00 -7.70 -6.01
CA LEU A 39 -2.88 -6.54 -6.00
C LEU A 39 -3.21 -6.18 -4.56
N VAL A 40 -2.87 -4.96 -4.16
CA VAL A 40 -3.11 -4.47 -2.80
C VAL A 40 -3.96 -3.21 -2.88
N LYS A 41 -5.08 -3.21 -2.14
CA LYS A 41 -5.94 -2.03 -1.99
C LYS A 41 -5.17 -0.92 -1.28
N MET A 42 -5.21 0.29 -1.84
CA MET A 42 -4.56 1.47 -1.28
C MET A 42 -5.61 2.40 -0.69
N ASN A 43 -5.29 3.03 0.43
CA ASN A 43 -6.08 4.13 0.96
C ASN A 43 -5.48 5.47 0.54
N SER A 44 -6.28 6.55 0.63
CA SER A 44 -5.84 7.91 0.33
C SER A 44 -4.60 8.32 1.13
N ASP A 45 -4.46 7.81 2.35
CA ASP A 45 -3.26 8.01 3.18
C ASP A 45 -1.99 7.37 2.59
N ASP A 46 -2.11 6.24 1.91
CA ASP A 46 -0.97 5.52 1.29
C ASP A 46 -0.45 6.20 0.03
N LEU A 47 -1.32 6.96 -0.66
CA LEU A 47 -0.99 7.70 -1.88
C LEU A 47 -0.23 8.99 -1.61
N SER A 48 -0.31 9.49 -0.38
CA SER A 48 0.09 10.87 -0.10
C SER A 48 1.59 11.11 -0.12
N GLY A 49 2.45 10.09 0.01
CA GLY A 49 3.88 10.33 0.29
C GLY A 49 4.11 11.12 1.59
N ILE A 50 3.04 11.43 2.34
CA ILE A 50 3.08 12.21 3.56
C ILE A 50 3.48 11.24 4.67
N ILE A 51 4.70 11.44 5.16
CA ILE A 51 5.12 10.86 6.43
C ILE A 51 4.28 11.56 7.50
N LYS A 52 3.16 10.95 7.91
CA LYS A 52 2.51 11.30 9.17
C LYS A 52 3.52 10.97 10.28
N LEU A 53 4.31 11.96 10.67
CA LEU A 53 5.01 11.93 11.95
C LEU A 53 3.89 11.83 12.98
N SER A 54 3.88 10.76 13.77
CA SER A 54 3.06 10.70 14.96
C SER A 54 3.49 11.87 15.84
N ALA A 55 2.79 12.99 15.72
CA ALA A 55 3.10 14.21 16.43
C ALA A 55 2.65 14.01 17.87
N ASP A 56 3.52 13.42 18.67
CA ASP A 56 3.62 13.87 20.06
C ASP A 56 3.95 15.37 19.98
N PRO A 57 3.09 16.29 20.45
CA PRO A 57 3.29 17.73 20.32
C PRO A 57 4.59 18.22 20.97
N HIS A 58 5.23 17.39 21.78
CA HIS A 58 6.46 17.67 22.53
C HIS A 58 7.74 17.12 21.88
N LEU A 59 7.67 16.45 20.72
CA LEU A 59 8.86 15.91 20.08
C LEU A 59 9.49 16.98 19.16
N PRO A 60 10.70 17.51 19.48
CA PRO A 60 11.36 18.46 18.60
C PRO A 60 11.70 17.79 17.28
N LEU A 61 11.34 18.46 16.18
CA LEU A 61 11.61 18.10 14.79
C LEU A 61 13.10 18.24 14.47
N THR A 62 13.94 17.41 15.09
CA THR A 62 15.36 17.29 14.75
C THR A 62 15.54 16.24 13.66
N LEU A 63 16.53 16.44 12.77
CA LEU A 63 16.83 15.52 11.66
C LEU A 63 17.03 14.05 12.11
N GLU A 64 17.57 13.87 13.31
CA GLU A 64 17.80 12.58 13.96
C GLU A 64 16.47 11.87 14.28
N ASN A 65 15.51 12.60 14.87
CA ASN A 65 14.20 12.07 15.24
C ASN A 65 13.39 11.71 13.99
N THR A 66 13.45 12.52 12.93
CA THR A 66 12.76 12.25 11.67
C THR A 66 13.29 10.97 11.01
N LYS A 67 14.61 10.78 10.98
CA LYS A 67 15.24 9.55 10.44
C LYS A 67 14.82 8.31 11.23
N LYS A 68 14.73 8.41 12.56
CA LYS A 68 14.30 7.31 13.43
C LYS A 68 12.85 6.90 13.18
N VAL A 69 11.94 7.87 13.07
CA VAL A 69 10.51 7.62 12.76
C VAL A 69 10.35 6.97 11.39
N ILE A 70 11.10 7.43 10.38
CA ILE A 70 11.08 6.83 9.04
C ILE A 70 11.55 5.36 9.10
N LYS A 71 12.65 5.10 9.81
CA LYS A 71 13.21 3.75 9.96
C LYS A 71 12.25 2.80 10.69
N ASP A 72 11.63 3.26 11.77
CA ASP A 72 10.66 2.47 12.52
C ASP A 72 9.39 2.19 11.72
N LYS A 73 8.90 3.16 10.92
CA LYS A 73 7.73 2.96 10.05
C LYS A 73 8.03 1.97 8.92
N ALA A 74 9.22 2.06 8.31
CA ALA A 74 9.68 1.09 7.33
C ALA A 74 9.73 -0.32 7.96
N ALA A 75 10.34 -0.45 9.15
CA ALA A 75 10.41 -1.71 9.87
C ALA A 75 9.02 -2.30 10.17
N ARG A 76 8.05 -1.49 10.60
CA ARG A 76 6.65 -1.94 10.84
C ARG A 76 5.96 -2.42 9.57
N LYS A 77 6.08 -1.67 8.46
CA LYS A 77 5.47 -2.03 7.17
C LYS A 77 5.93 -3.41 6.64
N PHE A 78 7.15 -3.83 6.97
CA PHE A 78 7.68 -5.14 6.58
C PHE A 78 7.50 -6.23 7.64
N ARG A 79 7.14 -5.88 8.88
CA ARG A 79 6.97 -6.83 10.00
C ARG A 79 5.55 -7.39 10.08
N ASP A 80 4.53 -6.59 9.75
CA ASP A 80 3.12 -7.03 9.68
C ASP A 80 2.77 -7.86 8.43
N LYS A 81 3.78 -8.26 7.64
CA LYS A 81 3.62 -9.04 6.40
C LYS A 81 4.32 -10.42 6.43
N GLN A 82 4.72 -10.90 7.61
CA GLN A 82 5.13 -12.30 7.84
C GLN A 82 4.00 -13.09 8.47
#